data_AF-A0A1B9MN71-F1
#
_entry.id   AF-A0A1B9MN71-F1
#
_cell.length_a   1.000
_cell.length_b   1.000
_cell.length_c   1.000
_cell.angle_alpha   90.00
_cell.angle_beta   90.00
_cell.angle_gamma   90.00
#
_symmetry.space_group_name_H-M   'P 1'
#
loop_
_entity.id
_entity.type
_entity.pdbx_description
1 polymer ?
#
loop_
_entity_poly.entity_id
_entity_poly.type
_entity_poly.pdbx_seq_one_letter_code
_entity_poly.pdbx_strand_id
1 'polypeptide(L)'
;MLLELMKDLLLFEQEDIKSPILILAIDLVGEKNLYIISRRLVGWIKVEGMRKKTRNLDLWPDIPWCENLRLLIKKNPAFSQSFKVVKNYLTYNDKVTEEERQKAIEYVAKHNYTPPPLISLRR
;
A
#
# COMPACT_ATOMS: atom_id res chain seq x y z
N MET A 1 5.70 -10.71 5.56
CA MET A 1 6.23 -9.72 4.59
C MET A 1 5.32 -8.52 4.42
N LEU A 2 4.00 -8.68 4.24
CA LEU A 2 3.08 -7.54 4.04
C LEU A 2 3.14 -6.55 5.21
N LEU A 3 3.04 -7.03 6.44
CA LEU A 3 3.06 -6.15 7.62
C LEU A 3 4.38 -5.35 7.71
N GLU A 4 5.52 -6.00 7.46
CA GLU A 4 6.83 -5.37 7.49
C GLU A 4 6.96 -4.32 6.39
N LEU A 5 6.54 -4.65 5.17
CA LEU A 5 6.50 -3.69 4.07
C LEU A 5 5.60 -2.49 4.40
N MET A 6 4.43 -2.71 5.02
CA MET A 6 3.53 -1.62 5.38
C MET A 6 4.09 -0.73 6.50
N LYS A 7 4.84 -1.30 7.45
CA LYS A 7 5.58 -0.53 8.46
C LYS A 7 6.61 0.37 7.81
N ASP A 8 7.41 -0.20 6.93
CA ASP A 8 8.48 0.53 6.25
C ASP A 8 7.93 1.64 5.37
N LEU A 9 6.88 1.37 4.57
CA LEU A 9 6.23 2.38 3.74
C LEU A 9 5.60 3.51 4.57
N LEU A 10 5.08 3.19 5.76
CA LEU A 10 4.49 4.17 6.66
C LEU A 10 5.57 5.06 7.31
N LEU A 11 6.66 4.47 7.79
CA LEU A 11 7.80 5.20 8.36
C LEU A 11 8.47 6.08 7.31
N PHE A 12 8.57 5.59 6.07
CA PHE A 12 9.06 6.39 4.95
C PHE A 12 8.13 7.56 4.62
N GLU A 13 6.80 7.36 4.67
CA GLU A 13 5.83 8.45 4.45
C GLU A 13 5.87 9.52 5.57
N GLN A 14 6.05 9.11 6.82
CA GLN A 14 5.92 9.97 8.00
C GLN A 14 7.24 10.64 8.42
N GLU A 15 8.35 9.91 8.35
CA GLU A 15 9.63 10.27 8.96
C GLU A 15 10.79 10.27 7.95
N ASP A 16 10.53 10.01 6.66
CA ASP A 16 11.54 9.85 5.60
C ASP A 16 12.60 8.76 5.92
N ILE A 17 12.22 7.77 6.73
CA ILE A 17 13.10 6.66 7.10
C ILE A 17 13.14 5.63 5.97
N LYS A 18 14.35 5.38 5.44
CA LYS A 18 14.61 4.47 4.33
C LYS A 18 15.12 3.13 4.85
N SER A 19 14.23 2.16 5.00
CA SER A 19 14.63 0.81 5.39
C SER A 19 15.41 0.10 4.27
N PRO A 20 16.20 -0.95 4.57
CA PRO A 20 16.88 -1.75 3.55
C PRO A 20 15.94 -2.33 2.48
N ILE A 21 14.68 -2.64 2.85
CA ILE A 21 13.65 -3.12 1.92
C ILE A 21 13.31 -2.04 0.89
N LEU A 22 13.26 -0.79 1.33
CA LEU A 22 12.91 0.35 0.49
C LEU A 22 14.07 0.87 -0.35
N ILE A 23 15.33 0.66 0.04
CA ILE A 23 16.49 1.06 -0.78
C ILE A 23 16.39 0.46 -2.19
N LEU A 24 16.14 -0.84 -2.29
CA LEU A 24 15.95 -1.49 -3.59
C LEU A 24 14.75 -0.93 -4.37
N ALA A 25 13.67 -0.53 -3.67
CA ALA A 25 12.53 0.11 -4.31
C ALA A 25 12.87 1.51 -4.82
N ILE A 26 13.64 2.29 -4.06
CA ILE A 26 14.14 3.61 -4.44
C ILE A 26 15.03 3.50 -5.67
N ASP A 27 15.92 2.52 -5.73
CA ASP A 27 16.80 2.31 -6.89
C ASP A 27 16.02 1.97 -8.16
N LEU A 28 14.87 1.29 -8.03
CA LEU A 28 14.04 0.86 -9.16
C LEU A 28 13.15 1.96 -9.72
N VAL A 29 12.50 2.75 -8.86
CA VAL A 29 11.48 3.73 -9.30
C VAL A 29 11.81 5.17 -8.95
N GLY A 30 12.83 5.41 -8.13
CA GLY A 30 13.16 6.70 -7.57
C GLY A 30 12.33 7.04 -6.33
N GLU A 31 12.94 7.80 -5.43
CA GLU A 31 12.38 8.16 -4.11
C GLU A 31 11.02 8.85 -4.19
N LYS A 32 10.89 9.85 -5.08
CA LYS A 32 9.64 10.58 -5.29
C LYS A 32 8.49 9.67 -5.73
N ASN A 33 8.77 8.70 -6.61
CA ASN A 33 7.76 7.76 -7.07
C ASN A 33 7.42 6.74 -5.98
N LEU A 34 8.41 6.29 -5.22
CA LEU A 34 8.17 5.44 -4.07
C LEU A 34 7.28 6.14 -3.04
N TYR A 35 7.50 7.42 -2.76
CA TYR A 35 6.66 8.19 -1.83
C TYR A 35 5.19 8.24 -2.28
N ILE A 36 4.97 8.48 -3.57
CA ILE A 36 3.61 8.45 -4.15
C ILE A 36 2.99 7.05 -4.00
N ILE A 37 3.75 6.00 -4.28
CA ILE A 37 3.29 4.61 -4.15
C ILE A 37 2.96 4.27 -2.70
N SER A 38 3.82 4.63 -1.75
CA SER A 38 3.59 4.44 -0.31
C SER A 38 2.27 5.06 0.11
N ARG A 39 2.05 6.34 -0.24
CA ARG A 39 0.79 7.04 0.04
C ARG A 39 -0.44 6.34 -0.54
N ARG A 40 -0.34 5.82 -1.76
CA ARG A 40 -1.46 5.12 -2.43
C ARG A 40 -1.75 3.76 -1.78
N LEU A 41 -0.72 2.99 -1.44
CA LEU A 41 -0.86 1.69 -0.78
C LEU A 41 -1.37 1.83 0.66
N VAL A 42 -0.77 2.71 1.45
CA VAL A 42 -1.22 3.02 2.82
C VAL A 42 -2.66 3.51 2.80
N GLY A 43 -3.00 4.43 1.89
CA GLY A 43 -4.36 4.92 1.71
C GLY A 43 -5.37 3.83 1.34
N TRP A 44 -4.98 2.90 0.45
CA TRP A 44 -5.82 1.78 0.05
C TRP A 44 -6.10 0.82 1.22
N ILE A 45 -5.07 0.44 1.97
CA ILE A 45 -5.21 -0.44 3.15
C ILE A 45 -6.06 0.21 4.25
N LYS A 46 -5.96 1.54 4.44
CA LYS A 46 -6.85 2.27 5.35
C LYS A 46 -8.31 2.13 4.96
N VAL A 47 -8.63 2.38 3.69
CA VAL A 47 -10.00 2.30 3.18
C VAL A 47 -10.54 0.88 3.35
N GLU A 48 -9.68 -0.11 3.15
CA GLU A 48 -10.01 -1.51 3.33
C GLU A 48 -10.35 -1.87 4.79
N GLY A 49 -9.55 -1.39 5.76
CA GLY A 49 -9.88 -1.57 7.19
C GLY A 49 -11.19 -0.90 7.62
N MET A 50 -11.57 0.20 6.98
CA MET A 50 -12.82 0.90 7.28
C MET A 50 -14.03 0.26 6.60
N ARG A 51 -13.86 -0.30 5.40
CA ARG A 51 -14.95 -0.84 4.59
C ARG A 51 -14.87 -2.36 4.58
N LYS A 52 -15.85 -3.03 5.20
CA LYS A 52 -16.02 -4.50 5.14
C LYS A 52 -16.13 -5.10 3.72
N LYS A 53 -16.15 -4.26 2.66
CA LYS A 53 -16.04 -4.68 1.25
C LYS A 53 -14.78 -4.08 0.64
N THR A 54 -13.85 -4.95 0.28
CA THR A 54 -12.59 -4.65 -0.41
C THR A 54 -12.90 -4.08 -1.79
N ARG A 55 -12.55 -2.82 -2.04
CA ARG A 55 -12.46 -2.30 -3.41
C ARG A 55 -11.02 -2.47 -3.86
N ASN A 56 -10.81 -3.16 -4.98
CA ASN A 56 -9.47 -3.32 -5.53
C ASN A 56 -8.89 -1.94 -5.90
N LEU A 57 -7.56 -1.80 -5.84
CA LEU A 57 -6.90 -0.59 -6.30
C LEU A 57 -6.64 -0.70 -7.80
N ASP A 58 -7.36 0.09 -8.59
CA ASP A 58 -7.20 0.10 -10.05
C ASP A 58 -5.83 0.70 -10.44
N LEU A 59 -5.12 0.00 -11.33
CA LEU A 59 -3.80 0.35 -11.87
C LEU A 59 -3.92 0.65 -13.36
N TRP A 60 -4.08 1.93 -13.66
CA TRP A 60 -4.25 2.42 -15.03
C TRP A 60 -2.89 2.64 -15.72
N PRO A 61 -2.67 2.14 -16.94
CA PRO A 61 -1.35 2.19 -17.61
C PRO A 61 -0.85 3.59 -17.94
N ASP A 62 -1.76 4.54 -18.10
CA ASP A 62 -1.50 5.95 -18.39
C ASP A 62 -1.06 6.74 -17.15
N ILE A 63 -1.15 6.15 -15.96
CA ILE A 63 -0.78 6.79 -14.71
C ILE A 63 0.63 6.33 -14.26
N PRO A 64 1.64 7.22 -14.22
CA PRO A 64 3.04 6.83 -13.99
C PRO A 64 3.30 6.03 -12.71
N TRP A 65 2.62 6.34 -11.60
CA TRP A 65 2.81 5.61 -10.35
C TRP A 65 2.27 4.17 -10.41
N CYS A 66 1.28 3.90 -11.26
CA CYS A 66 0.75 2.56 -11.46
C CYS A 66 1.76 1.66 -12.16
N GLU A 67 2.43 2.16 -13.20
CA GLU A 67 3.50 1.43 -13.90
C GLU A 67 4.72 1.20 -13.00
N ASN A 68 5.10 2.20 -12.20
CA ASN A 68 6.15 2.04 -11.20
C ASN A 68 5.78 0.99 -10.14
N LEU A 69 4.53 0.95 -9.69
CA LEU A 69 4.07 -0.11 -8.77
C LEU A 69 4.10 -1.49 -9.43
N ARG A 70 3.70 -1.61 -10.71
CA ARG A 70 3.85 -2.87 -11.47
C ARG A 70 5.32 -3.30 -11.56
N LEU A 71 6.24 -2.35 -11.79
CA LEU A 71 7.68 -2.61 -11.80
C LEU A 71 8.17 -3.12 -10.44
N LEU A 72 7.77 -2.48 -9.34
CA LEU A 72 8.12 -2.92 -7.98
C LEU A 72 7.60 -4.32 -7.69
N ILE A 73 6.35 -4.63 -8.02
CA ILE A 73 5.79 -5.98 -7.82
C ILE A 73 6.54 -7.03 -8.65
N LYS A 74 7.04 -6.67 -9.83
CA LYS A 74 7.80 -7.57 -10.69
C LYS A 74 9.24 -7.79 -10.24
N LYS A 75 9.87 -6.78 -9.63
CA LYS A 75 11.33 -6.74 -9.43
C LYS A 75 11.78 -6.65 -7.97
N ASN A 76 10.93 -6.14 -7.07
CA ASN A 76 11.24 -6.06 -5.64
C ASN A 76 10.57 -7.24 -4.90
N PRO A 77 11.35 -8.11 -4.23
CA PRO A 77 10.82 -9.28 -3.52
C PRO A 77 9.73 -8.94 -2.50
N ALA A 78 9.90 -7.88 -1.70
CA ALA A 78 8.94 -7.51 -0.68
C ALA A 78 7.57 -7.13 -1.28
N PHE A 79 7.58 -6.36 -2.36
CA PHE A 79 6.35 -6.02 -3.09
C PHE A 79 5.73 -7.24 -3.76
N SER A 80 6.55 -8.09 -4.39
CA SER A 80 6.08 -9.31 -5.06
C SER A 80 5.44 -10.33 -4.11
N GLN A 81 5.94 -10.42 -2.87
CA GLN A 81 5.43 -11.31 -1.83
C GLN A 81 4.17 -10.77 -1.18
N SER A 82 3.99 -9.44 -1.18
CA SER A 82 2.86 -8.78 -0.52
C SER A 82 1.68 -8.57 -1.47
N PHE A 83 1.95 -8.29 -2.74
CA PHE A 83 0.95 -7.90 -3.72
C PHE A 83 1.09 -8.65 -5.04
N LYS A 84 0.00 -8.70 -5.78
CA LYS A 84 -0.02 -9.12 -7.19
C LYS A 84 -0.96 -8.22 -7.99
N VAL A 85 -0.72 -8.18 -9.30
CA VAL A 85 -1.59 -7.45 -10.23
C VAL A 85 -2.41 -8.47 -11.02
N VAL A 86 -3.73 -8.35 -10.97
CA VAL A 86 -4.65 -9.17 -11.74
C VAL A 86 -5.34 -8.26 -12.75
N LYS A 87 -5.06 -8.47 -14.05
CA LYS A 87 -5.45 -7.54 -15.12
C LYS A 87 -4.93 -6.12 -14.85
N ASN A 88 -5.82 -5.24 -14.36
CA ASN A 88 -5.58 -3.84 -14.09
C ASN A 88 -5.91 -3.45 -12.65
N TYR A 89 -5.92 -4.38 -11.72
CA TYR A 89 -6.11 -4.05 -10.31
C TYR A 89 -5.10 -4.76 -9.43
N LEU A 90 -4.70 -4.07 -8.37
CA LEU A 90 -3.88 -4.59 -7.30
C LEU A 90 -4.74 -5.46 -6.38
N THR A 91 -4.18 -6.58 -5.98
CA THR A 91 -4.71 -7.42 -4.91
C THR A 91 -3.56 -7.99 -4.09
N TYR A 92 -3.87 -8.63 -2.96
CA TYR A 92 -2.86 -9.30 -2.15
C TYR A 92 -2.31 -10.53 -2.88
N ASN A 93 -1.05 -10.85 -2.64
CA ASN A 93 -0.49 -12.12 -3.11
C ASN A 93 -1.23 -13.29 -2.45
N ASP A 94 -1.37 -14.43 -3.14
CA ASP A 94 -2.03 -15.63 -2.60
C ASP A 94 -1.35 -16.19 -1.34
N LYS A 95 -0.08 -15.81 -1.11
CA LYS A 95 0.68 -16.19 0.08
C LYS A 95 0.37 -15.35 1.32
N VAL A 96 -0.30 -14.21 1.17
CA VAL A 96 -0.69 -13.35 2.29
C VAL A 96 -1.94 -13.93 2.94
N THR A 97 -1.84 -14.32 4.19
CA THR A 97 -2.98 -14.85 4.96
C THR A 97 -3.91 -13.73 5.42
N GLU A 98 -5.16 -14.06 5.71
CA GLU A 98 -6.12 -13.10 6.28
C GLU A 98 -5.62 -12.51 7.61
N GLU A 99 -4.93 -13.31 8.43
CA GLU A 99 -4.33 -12.85 9.68
C GLU A 99 -3.22 -11.81 9.44
N GLU A 100 -2.36 -12.03 8.44
CA GLU A 100 -1.30 -11.07 8.10
C GLU A 100 -1.90 -9.76 7.55
N ARG A 101 -2.92 -9.89 6.70
CA ARG A 101 -3.70 -8.77 6.17
C ARG A 101 -4.35 -7.96 7.29
N GLN A 102 -5.02 -8.62 8.22
CA GLN A 102 -5.68 -7.98 9.36
C GLN A 102 -4.66 -7.27 10.26
N LYS A 103 -3.51 -7.88 10.54
CA LYS A 103 -2.42 -7.22 11.30
C LYS A 103 -1.88 -5.98 10.58
N ALA A 104 -1.72 -6.03 9.27
CA ALA A 104 -1.27 -4.87 8.48
C ALA A 104 -2.30 -3.74 8.50
N ILE A 105 -3.58 -4.07 8.34
CA ILE A 105 -4.70 -3.12 8.45
C ILE A 105 -4.73 -2.47 9.83
N GLU A 106 -4.70 -3.27 10.90
CA GLU A 106 -4.74 -2.77 12.29
C GLU A 106 -3.55 -1.87 12.59
N TYR A 107 -2.36 -2.24 12.11
CA TYR A 107 -1.16 -1.43 12.30
C TYR A 107 -1.30 -0.06 11.61
N VAL A 108 -1.67 -0.06 10.31
CA VAL A 108 -1.86 1.17 9.54
C VAL A 108 -2.99 2.05 10.11
N ALA A 109 -4.06 1.43 10.62
CA ALA A 109 -5.15 2.13 11.28
C ALA A 109 -4.69 2.76 12.60
N LYS A 110 -4.01 2.01 13.47
CA LYS A 110 -3.56 2.47 14.79
C LYS A 110 -2.55 3.61 14.71
N HIS A 111 -1.60 3.53 13.76
CA HIS A 111 -0.51 4.49 13.64
C HIS A 111 -0.82 5.67 12.71
N ASN A 112 -2.08 5.79 12.27
CA ASN A 112 -2.46 6.82 11.31
C ASN A 112 -3.98 7.12 11.30
N TYR A 113 -4.66 6.99 12.45
CA TYR A 113 -6.09 7.26 12.60
C TYR A 113 -6.40 8.77 12.69
N THR A 114 -7.18 9.31 11.75
CA THR A 114 -8.32 10.18 12.11
C THR A 114 -9.38 10.11 11.03
N PRO A 115 -10.60 9.63 11.34
CA PRO A 115 -11.73 10.55 11.19
C PRO A 115 -12.89 10.34 12.20
N PRO A 116 -13.58 11.42 12.62
CA PRO A 116 -15.01 11.40 12.86
C PRO A 116 -15.79 11.70 11.56
N PRO A 117 -17.09 11.41 11.53
CA PRO A 117 -17.83 11.01 10.33
C PRO A 117 -18.07 12.12 9.31
N LEU A 118 -18.26 11.71 8.05
CA LEU A 118 -19.04 12.48 7.08
C LEU A 118 -20.50 12.53 7.56
N ILE A 119 -20.82 13.46 8.45
CA ILE A 119 -22.17 14.01 8.57
C ILE A 119 -22.16 15.29 7.74
N SER A 120 -22.31 15.13 6.44
CA SER A 120 -23.11 16.05 5.67
C SER A 120 -24.05 15.22 4.82
N LEU A 121 -25.28 15.00 5.30
CA LEU A 121 -26.51 15.43 4.63
C LEU A 121 -27.75 14.68 5.18
N ARG A 122 -28.76 15.51 5.54
CA ARG A 122 -30.19 15.26 5.84
C ARG A 122 -30.52 14.98 7.33
N ARG A 123 -31.36 15.77 8.00
CA ARG A 123 -32.47 16.62 7.54
C ARG A 123 -32.25 18.10 7.72
#